data_AF-A0A2H6NGQ7-F1
#
_entry.id   AF-A0A2H6NGQ7-F1
#
_cell.length_a   1.000
_cell.length_b   1.000
_cell.length_c   1.000
_cell.angle_alpha   90.00
_cell.angle_beta   90.00
_cell.angle_gamma   90.00
#
_symmetry.space_group_name_H-M   'P 1'
#
loop_
_entity.id
_entity.type
_entity.pdbx_description
1 polymer ?
#
loop_
_entity_poly.entity_id
_entity_poly.type
_entity_poly.pdbx_seq_one_letter_code
_entity_poly.pdbx_strand_id
1 'polypeptide(L)'
;KVCYMDLLWRFFEKNRSFSNAARVLAKLADMHSTEISLQQRLEYIARAILSAKSSTAISPIAADGEFLHELEEKMEVARIQFQIQEALHHQCSHYSSVQDAISQLDSELMEISKLYGEFADPFKLSECKLAIIHCAGHSDPILVQTLWQEIIEKALSDSLAMSAPDRMQALSLKMVTLGKIYAGTPRYFPLDFLVQYLEQQVCSLNWDVGYVTYTMQEIGVPLPRLLEVYDQLFKARDPYWSKMKKPLHLLECIHVLLSGYVQDPNKVATFERRRFTNICLDAVSRYLVELQSISPTLAVQTITGSFKSLQAKLERLH
;
A
#
# COMPACT_ATOMS: atom_id res chain seq x y z
N LYS A 1 -8.71 -14.31 37.61
CA LYS A 1 -8.34 -12.87 37.70
C LYS A 1 -9.00 -12.05 36.60
N VAL A 2 -9.00 -12.55 35.35
CA VAL A 2 -9.69 -11.97 34.17
C VAL A 2 -11.16 -11.63 34.46
N CYS A 3 -11.97 -12.63 34.86
CA CYS A 3 -13.42 -12.46 35.10
C CYS A 3 -13.77 -11.35 36.11
N TYR A 4 -12.94 -11.16 37.15
CA TYR A 4 -13.15 -10.10 38.14
C TYR A 4 -12.88 -8.70 37.55
N MET A 5 -11.81 -8.57 36.76
CA MET A 5 -11.52 -7.32 36.05
C MET A 5 -12.56 -7.02 34.97
N ASP A 6 -13.12 -8.05 34.33
CA ASP A 6 -14.23 -7.92 33.38
C ASP A 6 -15.50 -7.34 34.01
N LEU A 7 -15.83 -7.79 35.22
CA LEU A 7 -16.94 -7.23 35.97
C LEU A 7 -16.65 -5.79 36.41
N LEU A 8 -15.39 -5.51 36.77
CA LEU A 8 -14.96 -4.23 37.30
C LEU A 8 -15.05 -3.09 36.27
N TRP A 9 -14.63 -3.30 35.02
CA TRP A 9 -14.75 -2.24 34.01
C TRP A 9 -16.22 -1.94 33.67
N ARG A 10 -17.08 -2.97 33.60
CA ARG A 10 -18.54 -2.81 33.39
C ARG A 10 -19.19 -2.01 34.52
N PHE A 11 -18.75 -2.22 35.76
CA PHE A 11 -19.19 -1.42 36.90
C PHE A 11 -18.78 0.04 36.76
N PHE A 12 -17.54 0.31 36.36
CA PHE A 12 -17.06 1.69 36.16
C PHE A 12 -17.80 2.41 35.02
N GLU A 13 -18.05 1.74 33.90
CA GLU A 13 -18.87 2.31 32.80
C GLU A 13 -20.28 2.63 33.26
N LYS A 14 -20.94 1.70 33.98
CA LYS A 14 -22.29 1.91 34.51
C LYS A 14 -22.38 3.12 35.43
N ASN A 15 -21.31 3.39 36.19
CA ASN A 15 -21.22 4.53 37.10
C ASN A 15 -20.64 5.80 36.45
N ARG A 16 -20.51 5.84 35.11
CA ARG A 16 -19.92 6.96 34.33
C ARG A 16 -18.49 7.33 34.72
N SER A 17 -17.75 6.39 35.31
CA SER A 17 -16.36 6.56 35.69
C SER A 17 -15.44 6.07 34.56
N PHE A 18 -15.49 6.75 33.41
CA PHE A 18 -14.86 6.27 32.17
C PHE A 18 -13.32 6.18 32.22
N SER A 19 -12.64 7.12 32.89
CA SER A 19 -11.17 7.04 33.07
C SER A 19 -10.76 5.74 33.80
N ASN A 20 -11.48 5.34 34.85
CA ASN A 20 -11.20 4.09 35.57
C ASN A 20 -11.54 2.85 34.73
N ALA A 21 -12.64 2.88 33.96
CA ALA A 21 -12.97 1.79 33.03
C ALA A 21 -11.86 1.58 32.00
N ALA A 22 -11.39 2.67 31.37
CA ALA A 22 -10.31 2.64 30.39
C ALA A 22 -9.02 2.06 30.97
N ARG A 23 -8.64 2.44 32.20
CA ARG A 23 -7.45 1.90 32.88
C ARG A 23 -7.57 0.41 33.22
N VAL A 24 -8.75 -0.08 33.58
CA VAL A 24 -8.96 -1.52 33.81
C VAL A 24 -8.87 -2.31 32.51
N LEU A 25 -9.47 -1.79 31.44
CA LEU A 25 -9.42 -2.40 30.10
C LEU A 25 -8.00 -2.43 29.54
N ALA A 26 -7.23 -1.36 29.71
CA ALA A 26 -5.81 -1.33 29.33
C ALA A 26 -5.00 -2.40 30.06
N LYS A 27 -5.22 -2.54 31.38
CA LYS A 27 -4.56 -3.59 32.18
C LYS A 27 -4.97 -5.01 31.76
N LEU A 28 -6.22 -5.21 31.33
CA LEU A 28 -6.68 -6.49 30.78
C LEU A 28 -5.94 -6.81 29.47
N ALA A 29 -5.79 -5.83 28.59
CA ALA A 29 -5.09 -5.97 27.33
C ALA A 29 -3.58 -6.23 27.48
N ASP A 30 -2.93 -5.66 28.51
CA ASP A 30 -1.49 -5.81 28.77
C ASP A 30 -1.15 -7.09 29.58
N MET A 31 -2.15 -7.79 30.13
CA MET A 31 -1.89 -8.90 31.03
C MET A 31 -1.34 -10.12 30.29
N HIS A 32 -0.16 -10.60 30.67
CA HIS A 32 0.34 -11.89 30.20
C HIS A 32 -0.62 -13.02 30.61
N SER A 33 -1.23 -13.70 29.64
CA SER A 33 -2.24 -14.74 29.87
C SER A 33 -2.51 -15.55 28.61
N THR A 34 -2.71 -16.86 28.77
CA THR A 34 -3.22 -17.75 27.72
C THR A 34 -4.76 -17.82 27.69
N GLU A 35 -5.43 -17.20 28.66
CA GLU A 35 -6.90 -17.15 28.73
C GLU A 35 -7.52 -16.07 27.83
N ILE A 36 -6.73 -15.09 27.39
CA ILE A 36 -7.19 -13.95 26.61
C ILE A 36 -6.55 -14.03 25.22
N SER A 37 -7.38 -14.18 24.18
CA SER A 37 -6.88 -14.17 22.80
C SER A 37 -6.47 -12.76 22.35
N LEU A 38 -5.62 -12.68 21.33
CA LEU A 38 -5.23 -11.39 20.76
C LEU A 38 -6.44 -10.58 20.25
N GLN A 39 -7.45 -11.26 19.70
CA GLN A 39 -8.71 -10.62 19.31
C GLN A 39 -9.46 -9.98 20.50
N GLN A 40 -9.49 -10.66 21.65
CA GLN A 40 -10.07 -10.10 22.87
C GLN A 40 -9.26 -8.92 23.41
N ARG A 41 -7.92 -8.96 23.30
CA ARG A 41 -7.04 -7.82 23.66
C ARG A 41 -7.35 -6.61 22.79
N LEU A 42 -7.53 -6.79 21.49
CA LEU A 42 -7.97 -5.73 20.57
C LEU A 42 -9.32 -5.14 20.98
N GLU A 43 -10.29 -5.98 21.37
CA GLU A 43 -11.59 -5.51 21.87
C GLU A 43 -11.44 -4.69 23.16
N TYR A 44 -10.60 -5.13 24.09
CA TYR A 44 -10.32 -4.39 25.32
C TYR A 44 -9.68 -3.03 25.05
N ILE A 45 -8.66 -2.95 24.16
CA ILE A 45 -8.06 -1.65 23.81
C ILE A 45 -9.08 -0.75 23.10
N ALA A 46 -9.87 -1.29 22.18
CA ALA A 46 -10.90 -0.51 21.47
C ALA A 46 -11.91 0.11 22.44
N ARG A 47 -12.37 -0.67 23.43
CA ARG A 47 -13.24 -0.16 24.51
C ARG A 47 -12.52 0.84 25.42
N ALA A 48 -11.24 0.61 25.71
CA ALA A 48 -10.44 1.54 26.51
C ALA A 48 -10.35 2.91 25.81
N ILE A 49 -10.10 2.94 24.50
CA ILE A 49 -10.08 4.15 23.67
C ILE A 49 -11.45 4.87 23.73
N LEU A 50 -12.55 4.14 23.55
CA LEU A 50 -13.91 4.73 23.62
C LEU A 50 -14.20 5.34 24.99
N SER A 51 -13.82 4.64 26.07
CA SER A 51 -13.95 5.14 27.44
C SER A 51 -13.04 6.36 27.69
N ALA A 52 -11.79 6.34 27.23
CA ALA A 52 -10.86 7.45 27.37
C ALA A 52 -11.36 8.70 26.61
N LYS A 53 -11.84 8.55 25.36
CA LYS A 53 -12.47 9.64 24.59
C LYS A 53 -13.68 10.24 25.32
N SER A 54 -14.49 9.38 25.92
CA SER A 54 -15.64 9.81 26.73
C SER A 54 -15.21 10.59 27.98
N SER A 55 -14.13 10.17 28.65
CA SER A 55 -13.55 10.90 29.78
C SER A 55 -13.06 12.29 29.38
N THR A 56 -12.26 12.36 28.31
CA THR A 56 -11.69 13.63 27.80
C THR A 56 -12.74 14.62 27.36
N ALA A 57 -13.89 14.15 26.87
CA ALA A 57 -15.01 15.02 26.46
C ALA A 57 -15.76 15.61 27.66
N ILE A 58 -15.82 14.89 28.78
CA ILE A 58 -16.46 15.35 30.01
C ILE A 58 -15.54 16.30 30.78
N SER A 59 -14.25 15.98 30.84
CA SER A 59 -13.24 16.76 31.55
C SER A 59 -11.90 16.67 30.81
N PRO A 60 -11.49 17.70 30.06
CA PRO A 60 -10.24 17.68 29.30
C PRO A 60 -9.04 17.86 30.25
N ILE A 61 -8.57 16.75 30.80
CA ILE A 61 -7.36 16.68 31.62
C ILE A 61 -6.20 16.23 30.73
N ALA A 62 -5.07 16.93 30.78
CA ALA A 62 -3.90 16.62 29.93
C ALA A 62 -3.46 15.14 30.05
N ALA A 63 -3.43 14.59 31.27
CA ALA A 63 -3.07 13.20 31.52
C ALA A 63 -4.03 12.17 30.89
N ASP A 64 -5.32 12.49 30.79
CA ASP A 64 -6.29 11.61 30.12
C ASP A 64 -6.08 11.65 28.58
N GLY A 65 -5.59 12.77 28.04
CA GLY A 65 -5.23 12.90 26.62
C GLY A 65 -3.95 12.13 26.26
N GLU A 66 -2.92 12.20 27.10
CA GLU A 66 -1.69 11.41 26.96
C GLU A 66 -1.99 9.90 27.01
N PHE A 67 -2.78 9.46 28.00
CA PHE A 67 -3.20 8.07 28.10
C PHE A 67 -4.05 7.62 26.90
N LEU A 68 -4.91 8.48 26.34
CA LEU A 68 -5.64 8.18 25.12
C LEU A 68 -4.67 7.96 23.94
N HIS A 69 -3.66 8.80 23.79
CA HIS A 69 -2.66 8.67 22.74
C HIS A 69 -1.88 7.35 22.87
N GLU A 70 -1.43 6.99 24.07
CA GLU A 70 -0.78 5.70 24.34
C GLU A 70 -1.65 4.50 23.95
N LEU A 71 -2.97 4.57 24.19
CA LEU A 71 -3.90 3.52 23.79
C LEU A 71 -4.07 3.42 22.27
N GLU A 72 -4.07 4.55 21.57
CA GLU A 72 -4.15 4.60 20.11
C GLU A 72 -2.87 4.02 19.47
N GLU A 73 -1.68 4.38 19.94
CA GLU A 73 -0.42 3.78 19.49
C GLU A 73 -0.39 2.27 19.76
N LYS A 74 -0.81 1.85 20.95
CA LYS A 74 -0.90 0.43 21.32
C LYS A 74 -1.86 -0.34 20.42
N MET A 75 -2.97 0.27 20.02
CA MET A 75 -3.93 -0.33 19.07
C MET A 75 -3.28 -0.56 17.71
N GLU A 76 -2.42 0.34 17.22
CA GLU A 76 -1.71 0.15 15.96
C GLU A 76 -0.76 -1.07 16.01
N VAL A 77 0.03 -1.18 17.08
CA VAL A 77 0.94 -2.33 17.28
C VAL A 77 0.16 -3.64 17.43
N ALA A 78 -0.93 -3.64 18.21
CA ALA A 78 -1.77 -4.81 18.41
C ALA A 78 -2.42 -5.30 17.10
N ARG A 79 -2.80 -4.37 16.20
CA ARG A 79 -3.33 -4.73 14.87
C ARG A 79 -2.27 -5.37 14.00
N ILE A 80 -1.03 -4.88 14.03
CA ILE A 80 0.08 -5.50 13.30
C ILE A 80 0.37 -6.90 13.85
N GLN A 81 0.38 -7.06 15.17
CA GLN A 81 0.52 -8.37 15.80
C GLN A 81 -0.57 -9.35 15.34
N PHE A 82 -1.81 -8.89 15.23
CA PHE A 82 -2.92 -9.70 14.73
C PHE A 82 -2.76 -10.04 13.24
N GLN A 83 -2.33 -9.09 12.42
CA GLN A 83 -2.01 -9.36 11.01
C GLN A 83 -0.90 -10.42 10.84
N ILE A 84 0.11 -10.40 11.71
CA ILE A 84 1.16 -11.43 11.73
C ILE A 84 0.53 -12.79 12.07
N GLN A 85 -0.30 -12.86 13.10
CA GLN A 85 -0.99 -14.10 13.49
C GLN A 85 -1.84 -14.66 12.33
N GLU A 86 -2.65 -13.83 11.67
CA GLU A 86 -3.43 -14.23 10.48
C GLU A 86 -2.52 -14.71 9.34
N ALA A 87 -1.44 -13.99 9.06
CA ALA A 87 -0.49 -14.37 8.01
C ALA A 87 0.17 -15.73 8.31
N LEU A 88 0.52 -16.00 9.57
CA LEU A 88 1.06 -17.30 9.98
C LEU A 88 0.05 -18.43 9.79
N HIS A 89 -1.21 -18.21 10.17
CA HIS A 89 -2.29 -19.19 9.95
C HIS A 89 -2.48 -19.51 8.46
N HIS A 90 -2.45 -18.51 7.59
CA HIS A 90 -2.74 -18.69 6.17
C HIS A 90 -1.54 -19.17 5.35
N GLN A 91 -0.33 -18.69 5.65
CA GLN A 91 0.85 -18.88 4.79
C GLN A 91 1.84 -19.90 5.34
N CYS A 92 1.78 -20.18 6.64
CA CYS A 92 2.80 -20.96 7.33
C CYS A 92 2.23 -22.15 8.13
N SER A 93 0.96 -22.50 7.97
CA SER A 93 0.30 -23.57 8.73
C SER A 93 1.01 -24.93 8.72
N HIS A 94 1.85 -25.20 7.72
CA HIS A 94 2.62 -26.43 7.58
C HIS A 94 3.88 -26.51 8.46
N TYR A 95 4.36 -25.40 9.00
CA TYR A 95 5.55 -25.39 9.86
C TYR A 95 5.19 -25.75 11.30
N SER A 96 5.95 -26.66 11.91
CA SER A 96 5.73 -27.07 13.31
C SER A 96 5.91 -25.93 14.31
N SER A 97 6.78 -24.96 14.01
CA SER A 97 7.06 -23.80 14.86
C SER A 97 5.93 -22.76 14.90
N VAL A 98 4.92 -22.87 14.03
CA VAL A 98 3.88 -21.84 13.90
C VAL A 98 2.89 -21.88 15.03
N GLN A 99 2.56 -23.06 15.58
CA GLN A 99 1.68 -23.14 16.73
C GLN A 99 2.29 -22.48 17.97
N ASP A 100 3.60 -22.69 18.19
CA ASP A 100 4.32 -22.02 19.26
C ASP A 100 4.35 -20.51 19.06
N ALA A 101 4.65 -20.04 17.84
CA ALA A 101 4.63 -18.61 17.51
C ALA A 101 3.25 -17.97 17.73
N ILE A 102 2.16 -18.62 17.30
CA ILE A 102 0.78 -18.14 17.52
C ILE A 102 0.48 -18.06 19.01
N SER A 103 0.84 -19.08 19.79
CA SER A 103 0.62 -19.09 21.23
C SER A 103 1.35 -17.95 21.95
N GLN A 104 2.56 -17.59 21.49
CA GLN A 104 3.30 -16.44 22.00
C GLN A 104 2.60 -15.14 21.63
N LEU A 105 2.14 -14.98 20.38
CA LEU A 105 1.40 -13.79 19.93
C LEU A 105 0.06 -13.60 20.66
N ASP A 106 -0.59 -14.66 21.16
CA ASP A 106 -1.79 -14.52 21.99
C ASP A 106 -1.47 -14.15 23.45
N SER A 107 -0.30 -14.56 23.94
CA SER A 107 0.04 -14.50 25.36
C SER A 107 0.17 -13.07 25.91
N GLU A 108 0.62 -12.11 25.09
CA GLU A 108 0.82 -10.72 25.46
C GLU A 108 0.96 -9.81 24.24
N LEU A 109 0.79 -8.50 24.44
CA LEU A 109 1.12 -7.50 23.42
C LEU A 109 2.63 -7.27 23.42
N MET A 110 3.25 -7.40 22.25
CA MET A 110 4.70 -7.33 22.11
C MET A 110 5.17 -5.98 21.59
N GLU A 111 6.43 -5.67 21.84
CA GLU A 111 7.09 -4.53 21.22
C GLU A 111 7.26 -4.72 19.71
N ILE A 112 7.15 -3.63 18.95
CA ILE A 112 7.20 -3.64 17.49
C ILE A 112 8.52 -4.25 16.94
N SER A 113 9.65 -4.02 17.61
CA SER A 113 10.95 -4.57 17.23
C SER A 113 11.00 -6.10 17.40
N LYS A 114 10.33 -6.62 18.44
CA LYS A 114 10.21 -8.06 18.66
C LYS A 114 9.34 -8.70 17.59
N LEU A 115 8.23 -8.06 17.24
CA LEU A 115 7.36 -8.50 16.12
C LEU A 115 8.14 -8.58 14.80
N TYR A 116 9.08 -7.67 14.55
CA TYR A 116 9.93 -7.72 13.36
C TYR A 116 10.91 -8.90 13.41
N GLY A 117 11.75 -8.95 14.45
CA GLY A 117 12.90 -9.86 14.51
C GLY A 117 12.54 -11.32 14.81
N GLU A 118 11.51 -11.55 15.61
CA GLU A 118 11.14 -12.92 16.05
C GLU A 118 10.01 -13.54 15.21
N PHE A 119 9.24 -12.73 14.48
CA PHE A 119 8.08 -13.21 13.72
C PHE A 119 8.12 -12.80 12.24
N ALA A 120 8.06 -11.51 11.93
CA ALA A 120 7.89 -11.08 10.54
C ALA A 120 9.07 -11.48 9.63
N ASP A 121 10.31 -11.35 10.11
CA ASP A 121 11.50 -11.71 9.34
C ASP A 121 11.72 -13.23 9.21
N PRO A 122 11.69 -14.04 10.30
CA PRO A 122 11.87 -15.49 10.20
C PRO A 122 10.84 -16.18 9.30
N PHE A 123 9.60 -15.69 9.30
CA PHE A 123 8.51 -16.24 8.48
C PHE A 123 8.37 -15.54 7.11
N LYS A 124 9.27 -14.61 6.77
CA LYS A 124 9.30 -13.87 5.48
C LYS A 124 7.96 -13.18 5.15
N LEU A 125 7.36 -12.54 6.14
CA LEU A 125 6.08 -11.85 6.04
C LEU A 125 6.28 -10.41 5.57
N SER A 126 6.56 -10.21 4.27
CA SER A 126 6.96 -8.90 3.72
C SER A 126 5.94 -7.79 3.91
N GLU A 127 4.64 -8.11 3.87
CA GLU A 127 3.57 -7.15 4.17
C GLU A 127 3.58 -6.71 5.64
N CYS A 128 3.76 -7.66 6.56
CA CYS A 128 3.88 -7.37 7.99
C CYS A 128 5.16 -6.57 8.28
N LYS A 129 6.29 -6.93 7.64
CA LYS A 129 7.54 -6.15 7.72
C LYS A 129 7.31 -4.70 7.28
N LEU A 130 6.57 -4.47 6.18
CA LEU A 130 6.24 -3.12 5.69
C LEU A 130 5.33 -2.36 6.68
N ALA A 131 4.32 -3.02 7.25
CA ALA A 131 3.45 -2.43 8.25
C ALA A 131 4.20 -2.04 9.53
N ILE A 132 5.14 -2.89 9.98
CA ILE A 132 6.00 -2.63 11.13
C ILE A 132 6.87 -1.38 10.91
N ILE A 133 7.60 -1.30 9.80
CA ILE A 133 8.50 -0.15 9.56
C ILE A 133 7.71 1.15 9.35
N HIS A 134 6.48 1.06 8.83
CA HIS A 134 5.55 2.20 8.74
C HIS A 134 5.13 2.67 10.13
N CYS A 135 4.68 1.75 11.00
CA CYS A 135 4.28 2.06 12.38
C CYS A 135 5.45 2.60 13.22
N ALA A 136 6.65 2.03 13.07
CA ALA A 136 7.85 2.47 13.78
C ALA A 136 8.45 3.79 13.24
N GLY A 137 7.95 4.33 12.13
CA GLY A 137 8.52 5.53 11.50
C GLY A 137 9.93 5.34 10.94
N HIS A 138 10.39 4.09 10.79
CA HIS A 138 11.71 3.77 10.22
C HIS A 138 11.60 3.64 8.69
N SER A 139 12.40 4.42 7.95
CA SER A 139 12.38 4.37 6.48
C SER A 139 13.79 4.23 5.93
N ASP A 140 14.13 3.04 5.45
CA ASP A 140 15.24 2.79 4.54
C ASP A 140 14.66 2.55 3.13
N PRO A 141 14.94 3.42 2.15
CA PRO A 141 14.44 3.26 0.78
C PRO A 141 14.77 1.91 0.14
N ILE A 142 15.94 1.33 0.44
CA ILE A 142 16.36 0.05 -0.13
C ILE A 142 15.47 -1.06 0.46
N LEU A 143 15.36 -1.10 1.78
CA LEU A 143 14.49 -2.05 2.47
C LEU A 143 13.05 -1.96 1.97
N VAL A 144 12.48 -0.76 1.87
CA VAL A 144 11.11 -0.55 1.38
C VAL A 144 10.94 -1.11 -0.03
N GLN A 145 11.87 -0.82 -0.95
CA GLN A 145 11.83 -1.36 -2.32
C GLN A 145 11.93 -2.89 -2.32
N THR A 146 12.84 -3.46 -1.53
CA THR A 146 12.98 -4.92 -1.40
C THR A 146 11.71 -5.56 -0.88
N LEU A 147 11.05 -4.98 0.14
CA LEU A 147 9.78 -5.50 0.67
C LEU A 147 8.67 -5.46 -0.39
N TRP A 148 8.54 -4.36 -1.13
CA TRP A 148 7.57 -4.28 -2.23
C TRP A 148 7.85 -5.29 -3.34
N GLN A 149 9.12 -5.50 -3.68
CA GLN A 149 9.53 -6.53 -4.62
C GLN A 149 9.11 -7.92 -4.13
N GLU A 150 9.45 -8.28 -2.89
CA GLU A 150 9.06 -9.57 -2.28
C GLU A 150 7.54 -9.77 -2.29
N ILE A 151 6.75 -8.73 -1.99
CA ILE A 151 5.28 -8.77 -2.02
C ILE A 151 4.76 -9.07 -3.43
N ILE A 152 5.28 -8.37 -4.44
CA ILE A 152 4.86 -8.55 -5.83
C ILE A 152 5.26 -9.94 -6.34
N GLU A 153 6.49 -10.38 -6.07
CA GLU A 153 6.98 -11.69 -6.48
C GLU A 153 6.18 -12.82 -5.84
N LYS A 154 5.87 -12.70 -4.55
CA LYS A 154 5.01 -13.67 -3.85
C LYS A 154 3.61 -13.71 -4.47
N ALA A 155 2.97 -12.57 -4.70
CA ALA A 155 1.64 -12.51 -5.33
C ALA A 155 1.63 -13.10 -6.75
N LEU A 156 2.70 -12.89 -7.52
CA LEU A 156 2.88 -13.48 -8.85
C LEU A 156 3.11 -15.00 -8.80
N SER A 157 3.81 -15.49 -7.76
CA SER A 157 4.05 -16.91 -7.51
C SER A 157 2.79 -17.64 -7.07
N ASP A 158 2.04 -17.08 -6.12
CA ASP A 158 0.81 -17.67 -5.58
C ASP A 158 -0.28 -17.80 -6.66
N SER A 159 -0.24 -16.94 -7.68
CA SER A 159 -1.20 -16.92 -8.78
C SER A 159 -0.76 -17.73 -10.03
N LEU A 160 0.34 -18.48 -9.98
CA LEU A 160 0.88 -19.20 -11.16
C LEU A 160 -0.12 -20.17 -11.81
N ALA A 161 -1.02 -20.77 -11.03
CA ALA A 161 -2.03 -21.70 -11.53
C ALA A 161 -3.24 -21.02 -12.21
N MET A 162 -3.33 -19.69 -12.12
CA MET A 162 -4.47 -18.91 -12.62
C MET A 162 -4.27 -18.47 -14.08
N SER A 163 -5.35 -18.11 -14.76
CA SER A 163 -5.29 -17.56 -16.11
C SER A 163 -4.63 -16.18 -16.11
N ALA A 164 -4.02 -15.75 -17.23
CA ALA A 164 -3.39 -14.43 -17.32
C ALA A 164 -4.26 -13.25 -16.85
N PRO A 165 -5.55 -13.11 -17.24
CA PRO A 165 -6.39 -12.02 -16.74
C PRO A 165 -6.68 -12.14 -15.23
N ASP A 166 -6.88 -13.34 -14.71
CA ASP A 166 -7.11 -13.52 -13.27
C ASP A 166 -5.85 -13.20 -12.45
N ARG A 167 -4.67 -13.51 -12.97
CA ARG A 167 -3.38 -13.14 -12.37
C ARG A 167 -3.18 -11.63 -12.32
N MET A 168 -3.49 -10.94 -13.42
CA MET A 168 -3.48 -9.48 -13.48
C MET A 168 -4.43 -8.90 -12.43
N GLN A 169 -5.67 -9.39 -12.36
CA GLN A 169 -6.66 -8.92 -11.40
C GLN A 169 -6.22 -9.17 -9.96
N ALA A 170 -5.70 -10.36 -9.65
CA ALA A 170 -5.20 -10.70 -8.32
C ALA A 170 -4.07 -9.76 -7.87
N LEU A 171 -3.09 -9.50 -8.74
CA LEU A 171 -2.01 -8.56 -8.44
C LEU A 171 -2.55 -7.11 -8.34
N SER A 172 -3.49 -6.71 -9.21
CA SER A 172 -4.10 -5.37 -9.12
C SER A 172 -4.77 -5.16 -7.77
N LEU A 173 -5.61 -6.12 -7.33
CA LEU A 173 -6.29 -6.05 -6.04
C LEU A 173 -5.30 -5.95 -4.88
N LYS A 174 -4.20 -6.71 -4.94
CA LYS A 174 -3.12 -6.65 -3.95
C LYS A 174 -2.46 -5.28 -3.91
N MET A 175 -2.07 -4.77 -5.07
CA MET A 175 -1.44 -3.45 -5.21
C MET A 175 -2.38 -2.32 -4.77
N VAL A 176 -3.68 -2.39 -5.12
CA VAL A 176 -4.67 -1.38 -4.72
C VAL A 176 -4.90 -1.38 -3.21
N THR A 177 -4.99 -2.55 -2.60
CA THR A 177 -5.23 -2.69 -1.15
C THR A 177 -4.08 -2.08 -0.35
N LEU A 178 -2.84 -2.42 -0.70
CA LEU A 178 -1.65 -1.87 -0.02
C LEU A 178 -1.39 -0.41 -0.42
N GLY A 179 -1.58 -0.07 -1.69
CA GLY A 179 -1.38 1.28 -2.19
C GLY A 179 -2.31 2.29 -1.51
N LYS A 180 -3.57 1.95 -1.25
CA LYS A 180 -4.50 2.82 -0.50
C LYS A 180 -4.05 3.12 0.92
N ILE A 181 -3.25 2.23 1.53
CA ILE A 181 -2.69 2.43 2.87
C ILE A 181 -1.45 3.33 2.79
N TYR A 182 -0.53 3.06 1.86
CA TYR A 182 0.80 3.67 1.86
C TYR A 182 0.99 4.85 0.90
N ALA A 183 0.10 5.07 -0.08
CA ALA A 183 0.26 6.13 -1.09
C ALA A 183 0.23 7.54 -0.47
N GLY A 184 -0.39 7.72 0.69
CA GLY A 184 -0.35 8.96 1.46
C GLY A 184 1.01 9.26 2.10
N THR A 185 1.91 8.28 2.17
CA THR A 185 3.21 8.38 2.84
C THR A 185 4.34 7.97 1.87
N PRO A 186 4.87 8.89 1.04
CA PRO A 186 5.77 8.57 -0.07
C PRO A 186 7.02 7.76 0.29
N ARG A 187 7.51 7.86 1.52
CA ARG A 187 8.66 7.07 2.02
C ARG A 187 8.40 5.56 2.06
N TYR A 188 7.13 5.13 2.11
CA TYR A 188 6.72 3.72 2.15
C TYR A 188 6.04 3.27 0.86
N PHE A 189 5.83 4.18 -0.09
CA PHE A 189 5.26 3.89 -1.41
C PHE A 189 6.19 4.47 -2.50
N PRO A 190 7.26 3.75 -2.86
CA PRO A 190 8.27 4.22 -3.80
C PRO A 190 7.71 4.15 -5.23
N LEU A 191 6.87 5.11 -5.59
CA LEU A 191 6.09 5.11 -6.84
C LEU A 191 6.95 4.86 -8.08
N ASP A 192 8.09 5.56 -8.18
CA ASP A 192 9.00 5.48 -9.33
C ASP A 192 9.54 4.05 -9.52
N PHE A 193 9.92 3.40 -8.41
CA PHE A 193 10.34 1.99 -8.41
C PHE A 193 9.18 1.06 -8.74
N LEU A 194 8.01 1.26 -8.13
CA LEU A 194 6.84 0.39 -8.33
C LEU A 194 6.35 0.42 -9.78
N VAL A 195 6.26 1.60 -10.39
CA VAL A 195 5.88 1.73 -11.81
C VAL A 195 6.90 1.03 -12.69
N GLN A 196 8.20 1.28 -12.50
CA GLN A 196 9.24 0.62 -13.29
C GLN A 196 9.17 -0.91 -13.15
N TYR A 197 9.13 -1.42 -11.91
CA TYR A 197 9.14 -2.84 -11.63
C TYR A 197 7.89 -3.54 -12.18
N LEU A 198 6.69 -2.96 -12.01
CA LEU A 198 5.46 -3.54 -12.56
C LEU A 198 5.46 -3.51 -14.10
N GLU A 199 5.98 -2.47 -14.73
CA GLU A 199 6.09 -2.42 -16.20
C GLU A 199 7.06 -3.47 -16.74
N GLN A 200 8.13 -3.77 -16.01
CA GLN A 200 9.02 -4.90 -16.32
C GLN A 200 8.28 -6.24 -16.22
N GLN A 201 7.45 -6.43 -15.19
CA GLN A 201 6.62 -7.63 -15.06
C GLN A 201 5.57 -7.74 -16.18
N VAL A 202 4.91 -6.65 -16.55
CA VAL A 202 3.97 -6.59 -17.70
C VAL A 202 4.67 -6.97 -18.99
N CYS A 203 5.89 -6.47 -19.21
CA CYS A 203 6.70 -6.85 -20.36
C CYS A 203 7.00 -8.34 -20.40
N SER A 204 7.47 -8.89 -19.27
CA SER A 204 7.87 -10.30 -19.13
C SER A 204 6.70 -11.27 -19.26
N LEU A 205 5.55 -10.94 -18.67
CA LEU A 205 4.35 -11.78 -18.68
C LEU A 205 3.45 -11.52 -19.90
N ASN A 206 3.79 -10.53 -20.71
CA ASN A 206 3.04 -10.10 -21.89
C ASN A 206 1.59 -9.71 -21.56
N TRP A 207 1.43 -8.95 -20.48
CA TRP A 207 0.14 -8.43 -20.02
C TRP A 207 -0.27 -7.17 -20.77
N ASP A 208 -1.52 -6.72 -20.54
CA ASP A 208 -2.03 -5.48 -21.09
C ASP A 208 -1.21 -4.27 -20.64
N VAL A 209 -0.86 -3.40 -21.59
CA VAL A 209 -0.02 -2.22 -21.38
C VAL A 209 -0.69 -1.18 -20.47
N GLY A 210 -2.02 -1.17 -20.39
CA GLY A 210 -2.76 -0.28 -19.50
C GLY A 210 -2.76 -0.71 -18.04
N TYR A 211 -2.36 -1.95 -17.73
CA TYR A 211 -2.43 -2.54 -16.39
C TYR A 211 -1.90 -1.60 -15.29
N VAL A 212 -0.62 -1.20 -15.38
CA VAL A 212 0.03 -0.39 -14.34
C VAL A 212 -0.65 0.97 -14.21
N THR A 213 -1.02 1.58 -15.34
CA THR A 213 -1.72 2.86 -15.35
C THR A 213 -3.06 2.78 -14.62
N TYR A 214 -3.88 1.75 -14.89
CA TYR A 214 -5.17 1.58 -14.25
C TYR A 214 -5.04 1.27 -12.75
N THR A 215 -4.12 0.38 -12.37
CA THR A 215 -3.85 0.05 -10.97
C THR A 215 -3.38 1.28 -10.18
N MET A 216 -2.48 2.10 -10.72
CA MET A 216 -2.00 3.32 -10.05
C MET A 216 -3.10 4.38 -9.93
N GLN A 217 -3.97 4.52 -10.94
CA GLN A 217 -5.13 5.40 -10.86
C GLN A 217 -6.12 4.93 -9.79
N GLU A 218 -6.35 3.62 -9.66
CA GLU A 218 -7.25 3.04 -8.66
C GLU A 218 -6.70 3.17 -7.22
N ILE A 219 -5.38 3.15 -7.06
CA ILE A 219 -4.71 3.51 -5.80
C ILE A 219 -4.98 4.98 -5.41
N GLY A 220 -5.23 5.85 -6.40
CA GLY A 220 -5.41 7.29 -6.21
C GLY A 220 -4.17 8.11 -6.54
N VAL A 221 -3.20 7.56 -7.27
CA VAL A 221 -2.03 8.30 -7.74
C VAL A 221 -2.48 9.38 -8.74
N PRO A 222 -2.15 10.67 -8.52
CA PRO A 222 -2.53 11.72 -9.44
C PRO A 222 -1.94 11.52 -10.83
N LEU A 223 -2.76 11.71 -11.85
CA LEU A 223 -2.35 11.57 -13.24
C LEU A 223 -1.11 12.42 -13.61
N PRO A 224 -0.96 13.68 -13.15
CA PRO A 224 0.25 14.46 -13.40
C PRO A 224 1.51 13.79 -12.83
N ARG A 225 1.43 13.27 -11.59
CA ARG A 225 2.55 12.59 -10.95
C ARG A 225 2.91 11.31 -11.70
N LEU A 226 1.92 10.55 -12.16
CA LEU A 226 2.16 9.34 -12.95
C LEU A 226 2.82 9.65 -14.30
N LEU A 227 2.40 10.73 -14.98
CA LEU A 227 3.05 11.19 -16.22
C LEU A 227 4.51 11.59 -15.99
N GLU A 228 4.82 12.28 -14.89
CA GLU A 228 6.19 12.62 -14.52
C GLU A 228 7.07 11.37 -14.37
N VAL A 229 6.57 10.34 -13.70
CA VAL A 229 7.30 9.07 -13.51
C VAL A 229 7.55 8.41 -14.87
N TYR A 230 6.54 8.27 -15.73
CA TYR A 230 6.74 7.69 -17.07
C TYR A 230 7.70 8.52 -17.94
N ASP A 231 7.63 9.85 -17.89
CA ASP A 231 8.55 10.74 -18.62
C ASP A 231 9.99 10.57 -18.12
N GLN A 232 10.20 10.41 -16.81
CA GLN A 232 11.51 10.11 -16.23
C GLN A 232 12.03 8.73 -16.66
N LEU A 233 11.19 7.69 -16.62
CA LEU A 233 11.55 6.35 -17.07
C LEU A 233 11.91 6.34 -18.56
N PHE A 234 11.17 7.08 -19.39
CA PHE A 234 11.47 7.23 -20.81
C PHE A 234 12.81 7.94 -21.03
N LYS A 235 13.07 9.04 -20.31
CA LYS A 235 14.33 9.79 -20.38
C LYS A 235 15.54 9.01 -19.87
N ALA A 236 15.36 8.11 -18.91
CA ALA A 236 16.43 7.28 -18.36
C ALA A 236 17.05 6.32 -19.40
N ARG A 237 16.33 6.01 -20.49
CA ARG A 237 16.80 5.15 -21.60
C ARG A 237 17.37 3.81 -21.11
N ASP A 238 16.67 3.17 -20.18
CA ASP A 238 17.07 1.88 -19.62
C ASP A 238 17.24 0.82 -20.74
N PRO A 239 18.43 0.18 -20.87
CA PRO A 239 18.67 -0.88 -21.85
C PRO A 239 17.75 -2.10 -21.69
N TYR A 240 17.09 -2.26 -20.54
CA TYR A 240 16.14 -3.34 -20.27
C TYR A 240 15.10 -3.50 -21.39
N TRP A 241 14.48 -2.40 -21.84
CA TRP A 241 13.40 -2.44 -22.83
C TRP A 241 13.87 -2.95 -24.19
N SER A 242 15.08 -2.58 -24.60
CA SER A 242 15.71 -3.09 -25.82
C SER A 242 16.07 -4.58 -25.69
N LYS A 243 16.59 -5.01 -24.53
CA LYS A 243 16.88 -6.43 -24.26
C LYS A 243 15.62 -7.30 -24.32
N MET A 244 14.49 -6.78 -23.82
CA MET A 244 13.19 -7.43 -23.89
C MET A 244 12.52 -7.36 -25.27
N LYS A 245 13.19 -6.79 -26.27
CA LYS A 245 12.67 -6.57 -27.64
C LYS A 245 11.38 -5.74 -27.67
N LYS A 246 11.16 -4.89 -26.66
CA LYS A 246 10.01 -3.97 -26.53
C LYS A 246 10.49 -2.52 -26.33
N PRO A 247 11.27 -1.94 -27.26
CA PRO A 247 11.84 -0.59 -27.09
C PRO A 247 10.79 0.53 -27.06
N LEU A 248 9.56 0.26 -27.51
CA LEU A 248 8.47 1.24 -27.58
C LEU A 248 7.48 1.13 -26.39
N HIS A 249 7.70 0.17 -25.48
CA HIS A 249 6.77 -0.14 -24.38
C HIS A 249 6.36 1.10 -23.57
N LEU A 250 7.33 1.89 -23.11
CA LEU A 250 7.04 3.09 -22.32
C LEU A 250 6.22 4.13 -23.09
N LEU A 251 6.42 4.26 -24.41
CA LEU A 251 5.61 5.15 -25.24
C LEU A 251 4.18 4.63 -25.40
N GLU A 252 4.00 3.31 -25.48
CA GLU A 252 2.67 2.69 -25.47
C GLU A 252 1.96 2.94 -24.13
N CYS A 253 2.66 2.78 -22.99
CA CYS A 253 2.12 3.10 -21.65
C CYS A 253 1.71 4.57 -21.55
N ILE A 254 2.59 5.49 -21.96
CA ILE A 254 2.31 6.93 -21.97
C ILE A 254 1.10 7.25 -22.86
N HIS A 255 1.00 6.61 -24.02
CA HIS A 255 -0.15 6.79 -24.90
C HIS A 255 -1.46 6.32 -24.24
N VAL A 256 -1.46 5.19 -23.53
CA VAL A 256 -2.64 4.71 -22.77
C VAL A 256 -3.02 5.70 -21.67
N LEU A 257 -2.04 6.17 -20.89
CA LEU A 257 -2.21 7.15 -19.82
C LEU A 257 -2.88 8.43 -20.34
N LEU A 258 -2.33 9.03 -21.39
CA LEU A 258 -2.82 10.27 -21.96
C LEU A 258 -4.14 10.08 -22.72
N SER A 259 -4.35 8.93 -23.36
CA SER A 259 -5.64 8.60 -23.96
C SER A 259 -6.75 8.52 -22.91
N GLY A 260 -6.44 7.95 -21.73
CA GLY A 260 -7.37 7.92 -20.59
C GLY A 260 -7.72 9.30 -20.07
N TYR A 261 -6.78 10.25 -20.07
CA TYR A 261 -7.05 11.65 -19.75
C TYR A 261 -7.95 12.34 -20.77
N VAL A 262 -7.67 12.12 -22.06
CA VAL A 262 -8.46 12.74 -23.13
C VAL A 262 -9.89 12.23 -23.15
N GLN A 263 -10.11 10.96 -22.81
CA GLN A 263 -11.44 10.35 -22.71
C GLN A 263 -12.22 10.85 -21.49
N ASP A 264 -11.54 11.05 -20.36
CA ASP A 264 -12.14 11.58 -19.14
C ASP A 264 -11.24 12.66 -18.49
N PRO A 265 -11.39 13.92 -18.92
CA PRO A 265 -10.63 15.04 -18.35
C PRO A 265 -10.95 15.31 -16.87
N ASN A 266 -12.04 14.74 -16.32
CA ASN A 266 -12.39 14.93 -14.92
C ASN A 266 -11.48 14.18 -13.95
N LYS A 267 -10.66 13.26 -14.45
CA LYS A 267 -9.58 12.63 -13.68
C LYS A 267 -8.53 13.63 -13.17
N VAL A 268 -8.50 14.84 -13.73
CA VAL A 268 -7.65 15.95 -13.26
C VAL A 268 -8.54 17.05 -12.70
N ALA A 269 -8.14 17.62 -11.57
CA ALA A 269 -8.87 18.68 -10.91
C ALA A 269 -9.01 19.90 -11.84
N THR A 270 -10.21 20.50 -11.89
CA THR A 270 -10.57 21.55 -12.86
C THR A 270 -9.57 22.71 -12.92
N PHE A 271 -9.03 23.11 -11.76
CA PHE A 271 -8.06 24.21 -11.67
C PHE A 271 -6.68 23.87 -12.26
N GLU A 272 -6.32 22.58 -12.37
CA GLU A 272 -5.03 22.13 -12.92
C GLU A 272 -5.12 21.74 -14.40
N ARG A 273 -6.33 21.45 -14.91
CA ARG A 273 -6.54 20.88 -16.26
C ARG A 273 -5.80 21.64 -17.36
N ARG A 274 -5.93 22.97 -17.41
CA ARG A 274 -5.28 23.77 -18.47
C ARG A 274 -3.75 23.64 -18.42
N ARG A 275 -3.17 23.75 -17.23
CA ARG A 275 -1.72 23.59 -17.02
C ARG A 275 -1.29 22.18 -17.39
N PHE A 276 -2.04 21.17 -16.97
CA PHE A 276 -1.73 19.78 -17.26
C PHE A 276 -1.85 19.45 -18.75
N THR A 277 -2.88 19.94 -19.45
CA THR A 277 -3.01 19.79 -20.92
C THR A 277 -1.81 20.38 -21.65
N ASN A 278 -1.28 21.52 -21.21
CA ASN A 278 -0.05 22.10 -21.78
C ASN A 278 1.16 21.17 -21.60
N ILE A 279 1.34 20.65 -20.38
CA ILE A 279 2.42 19.69 -20.08
C ILE A 279 2.29 18.45 -20.98
N CYS A 280 1.07 17.96 -21.19
CA CYS A 280 0.81 16.82 -22.08
C CYS A 280 1.16 17.16 -23.55
N LEU A 281 0.78 18.34 -24.05
CA LEU A 281 1.12 18.78 -25.41
C LEU A 281 2.64 18.89 -25.62
N ASP A 282 3.34 19.48 -24.65
CA ASP A 282 4.80 19.59 -24.68
C ASP A 282 5.48 18.21 -24.63
N ALA A 283 4.98 17.31 -23.78
CA ALA A 283 5.48 15.94 -23.69
C ALA A 283 5.25 15.16 -24.99
N VAL A 284 4.03 15.20 -25.54
CA VAL A 284 3.69 14.55 -26.82
C VAL A 284 4.56 15.07 -27.96
N SER A 285 4.80 16.38 -28.02
CA SER A 285 5.70 16.98 -29.01
C SER A 285 7.12 16.42 -28.90
N ARG A 286 7.65 16.30 -27.68
CA ARG A 286 8.97 15.69 -27.44
C ARG A 286 9.01 14.21 -27.86
N TYR A 287 7.99 13.43 -27.50
CA TYR A 287 7.94 12.01 -27.87
C TYR A 287 7.85 11.81 -29.39
N LEU A 288 7.11 12.66 -30.11
CA LEU A 288 7.04 12.62 -31.57
C LEU A 288 8.38 12.92 -32.24
N VAL A 289 9.17 13.87 -31.71
CA VAL A 289 10.52 14.16 -32.22
C VAL A 289 11.45 12.96 -32.02
N GLU A 290 11.42 12.33 -30.85
CA GLU A 290 12.22 11.13 -30.59
C GLU A 290 11.80 9.96 -31.51
N LEU A 291 10.50 9.73 -31.70
CA LEU A 291 9.98 8.70 -32.61
C LEU A 291 10.44 8.89 -34.06
N GLN A 292 10.57 10.14 -34.53
CA GLN A 292 11.07 10.45 -35.87
C GLN A 292 12.56 10.15 -36.04
N SER A 293 13.33 10.11 -34.95
CA SER A 293 14.75 9.76 -34.97
C SER A 293 15.00 8.25 -35.02
N ILE A 294 14.00 7.43 -34.67
CA ILE A 294 14.07 5.97 -34.68
C ILE A 294 13.88 5.46 -36.12
N SER A 295 14.52 4.34 -36.46
CA SER A 295 14.37 3.71 -37.77
C SER A 295 12.89 3.42 -38.08
N PRO A 296 12.43 3.72 -39.31
CA PRO A 296 11.02 3.65 -39.67
C PRO A 296 10.58 2.19 -39.81
N THR A 297 10.15 1.59 -38.71
CA THR A 297 9.47 0.30 -38.67
C THR A 297 7.95 0.51 -38.64
N LEU A 298 7.17 -0.52 -39.02
CA LEU A 298 5.71 -0.46 -38.97
C LEU A 298 5.19 -0.11 -37.56
N ALA A 299 5.82 -0.64 -36.50
CA ALA A 299 5.46 -0.35 -35.12
C ALA A 299 5.67 1.14 -34.77
N VAL A 300 6.81 1.71 -35.16
CA VAL A 300 7.13 3.14 -34.96
C VAL A 300 6.14 4.03 -35.71
N GLN A 301 5.77 3.66 -36.95
CA GLN A 301 4.78 4.41 -37.73
C GLN A 301 3.39 4.39 -37.08
N THR A 302 2.95 3.24 -36.59
CA THR A 302 1.67 3.09 -35.88
C THR A 302 1.64 3.97 -34.63
N ILE A 303 2.66 3.87 -33.78
CA ILE A 303 2.74 4.67 -32.54
C ILE A 303 2.82 6.16 -32.86
N THR A 304 3.59 6.56 -33.88
CA THR A 304 3.63 7.95 -34.35
C THR A 304 2.25 8.46 -34.77
N GLY A 305 1.47 7.63 -35.49
CA GLY A 305 0.08 7.95 -35.86
C GLY A 305 -0.82 8.12 -34.63
N SER A 306 -0.69 7.23 -33.64
CA SER A 306 -1.42 7.30 -32.37
C SER A 306 -1.11 8.58 -31.59
N PHE A 307 0.17 8.96 -31.47
CA PHE A 307 0.56 10.21 -30.81
C PHE A 307 0.12 11.47 -31.56
N LYS A 308 0.09 11.47 -32.90
CA LYS A 308 -0.48 12.57 -33.69
C LYS A 308 -1.99 12.72 -33.46
N SER A 309 -2.71 11.60 -33.41
CA SER A 309 -4.14 11.58 -33.07
C SER A 309 -4.37 12.10 -31.64
N LEU A 310 -3.54 11.67 -30.70
CA LEU A 310 -3.58 12.13 -29.31
C LEU A 310 -3.31 13.64 -29.19
N GLN A 311 -2.31 14.16 -29.90
CA GLN A 311 -2.01 15.59 -29.97
C GLN A 311 -3.23 16.40 -30.43
N ALA A 312 -3.86 16.00 -31.54
CA ALA A 312 -5.04 16.68 -32.07
C ALA A 312 -6.23 16.64 -31.10
N LYS A 313 -6.36 15.60 -30.27
CA LYS A 313 -7.39 15.54 -29.23
C LYS A 313 -7.06 16.42 -28.02
N LEU A 314 -5.80 16.47 -27.60
CA LEU A 314 -5.34 17.36 -26.52
C LEU A 314 -5.51 18.84 -26.90
N GLU A 315 -5.23 19.21 -28.15
CA GLU A 315 -5.44 20.57 -28.66
C GLU A 315 -6.92 21.00 -28.62
N ARG A 316 -7.87 20.05 -28.76
CA ARG A 316 -9.31 20.33 -28.62
C ARG A 316 -9.77 20.49 -27.17
N LEU A 317 -8.99 19.98 -26.21
CA LEU A 317 -9.26 20.10 -24.77
C LEU A 317 -8.62 21.36 -24.15
N HIS A 318 -7.71 22.00 -24.88
CA HIS A 318 -7.04 23.24 -24.47
C HIS A 318 -7.97 24.44 -24.60
#